data_AF-A0A9D4NFC8-F1
#
_entry.id   AF-A0A9D4NFC8-F1
#
_cell.length_a   1.000
_cell.length_b   1.000
_cell.length_c   1.000
_cell.angle_alpha   90.00
_cell.angle_beta   90.00
_cell.angle_gamma   90.00
#
_symmetry.space_group_name_H-M   'P 1'
#
loop_
_entity.id
_entity.type
_entity.pdbx_description
1 polymer ?
#
loop_
_entity_poly.entity_id
_entity_poly.type
_entity_poly.pdbx_seq_one_letter_code
_entity_poly.pdbx_strand_id
1 'polypeptide(L)' 'MNDVNLAWDMVKSHAELFEPLFCFHPKEITGEEMIRLFKMNYSLVGSNDRALEDVSVLGWEAFLQSIEGR' A
#
# COMPACT_ATOMS: atom_id res chain seq x y z
N MET A 1 33.79 -20.46 -14.98
CA MET A 1 33.01 -19.29 -15.40
C MET A 1 32.37 -18.76 -14.13
N ASN A 2 32.74 -17.55 -13.68
CA ASN A 2 32.32 -17.06 -12.36
C ASN A 2 30.82 -16.75 -12.34
N ASP A 3 30.09 -17.27 -11.36
CA ASP A 3 28.63 -17.13 -11.21
C ASP A 3 28.15 -15.67 -11.23
N VAL A 4 29.00 -14.73 -10.81
CA VAL A 4 28.72 -13.28 -10.83
C VAL A 4 28.53 -12.76 -12.25
N ASN A 5 29.30 -13.27 -13.21
CA ASN A 5 29.16 -12.84 -14.61
C ASN A 5 27.86 -13.39 -15.22
N LEU A 6 27.48 -14.62 -14.84
CA LEU A 6 26.22 -15.22 -15.27
C LEU A 6 25.01 -14.44 -14.71
N ALA A 7 25.05 -14.04 -13.44
CA ALA A 7 24.00 -13.23 -12.83
C ALA A 7 23.87 -11.86 -13.52
N TRP A 8 24.99 -11.22 -13.85
CA TRP A 8 24.98 -9.93 -14.54
C TRP A 8 24.44 -10.03 -15.97
N ASP A 9 24.80 -11.08 -16.70
CA ASP A 9 24.29 -11.33 -18.05
C ASP A 9 22.78 -11.66 -18.04
N MET A 10 22.29 -12.34 -16.99
CA MET A 10 20.86 -12.57 -16.76
C MET A 10 20.09 -11.28 -16.46
N VAL A 11 20.64 -10.39 -15.62
CA VAL A 11 20.03 -9.09 -15.33
C VAL A 11 19.90 -8.24 -16.60
N LYS A 12 20.93 -8.24 -17.46
CA LYS A 12 20.88 -7.51 -18.74
C LYS A 12 19.87 -8.09 -19.72
N SER A 13 19.74 -9.41 -19.75
CA SER A 13 18.84 -10.11 -20.70
C SER A 13 17.37 -10.01 -20.32
N HIS A 14 17.08 -9.65 -19.07
CA HIS A 14 15.73 -9.54 -18.51
C HIS A 14 15.54 -8.23 -17.74
N ALA A 15 16.14 -7.15 -18.23
CA ALA A 15 16.20 -5.87 -17.53
C ALA A 15 14.81 -5.38 -17.08
N GLU A 16 13.77 -5.63 -17.87
CA GLU A 16 12.37 -5.32 -17.59
C GLU A 16 11.81 -6.03 -16.34
N LEU A 17 12.26 -7.24 -16.03
CA LEU A 17 11.84 -7.97 -14.82
C LEU A 17 12.54 -7.46 -13.57
N PHE A 18 13.74 -6.91 -13.73
CA PHE A 18 14.53 -6.35 -12.65
C PHE A 18 14.26 -4.85 -12.43
N GLU A 19 13.69 -4.17 -13.40
CA GLU A 19 13.36 -2.74 -13.34
C GLU A 19 12.56 -2.39 -12.07
N PRO A 20 11.51 -3.12 -11.64
CA PRO A 20 10.79 -2.79 -10.41
C PRO A 20 11.62 -2.94 -9.12
N LEU A 21 12.71 -3.72 -9.15
CA LEU A 21 13.59 -3.94 -7.99
C LEU A 21 14.62 -2.82 -7.83
N PHE A 22 15.03 -2.19 -8.93
CA PHE A 22 16.06 -1.14 -8.95
C PHE A 22 15.49 0.26 -9.16
N CYS A 23 14.34 0.36 -9.82
CA CYS A 23 13.62 1.59 -10.07
C CYS A 23 12.35 1.59 -9.23
N PHE A 24 12.21 2.61 -8.38
CA PHE A 24 11.00 2.81 -7.59
C PHE A 24 9.82 3.12 -8.52
N HIS A 25 8.98 2.11 -8.75
CA HIS A 25 7.70 2.23 -9.42
C HIS A 25 6.60 2.06 -8.37
N PRO A 26 6.27 3.13 -7.62
CA PRO A 26 5.21 3.04 -6.63
C PRO A 26 3.92 2.72 -7.36
N LYS A 27 3.36 1.54 -7.06
CA LYS A 27 1.98 1.26 -7.42
C LYS A 27 1.11 2.27 -6.68
N GLU A 28 0.19 2.92 -7.39
CA GLU A 28 -0.83 3.73 -6.74
C GLU A 28 -1.64 2.83 -5.79
N ILE A 29 -1.67 3.22 -4.51
CA ILE A 29 -2.39 2.50 -3.48
C ILE A 29 -3.86 2.89 -3.62
N THR A 30 -4.71 1.88 -3.83
CA THR A 30 -6.16 2.09 -3.77
C THR A 30 -6.59 2.40 -2.34
N GLY A 31 -7.62 3.20 -2.14
CA GLY A 31 -8.34 3.41 -0.90
C GLY A 31 -8.75 2.10 -0.24
N GLU A 32 -9.16 1.09 -1.02
CA GLU A 32 -9.41 -0.26 -0.49
C GLU A 32 -8.14 -0.91 0.08
N GLU A 33 -7.01 -0.84 -0.63
CA GLU A 33 -5.72 -1.33 -0.13
C GLU A 33 -5.26 -0.53 1.10
N MET A 34 -5.49 0.78 1.12
CA MET A 34 -5.20 1.63 2.28
C MET A 34 -6.00 1.20 3.50
N ILE A 35 -7.30 0.95 3.36
CA ILE A 35 -8.15 0.47 4.46
C ILE A 35 -7.63 -0.88 4.98
N ARG A 36 -7.24 -1.80 4.08
CA ARG A 36 -6.70 -3.12 4.46
C ARG A 36 -5.35 -3.04 5.17
N LEU A 37 -4.52 -2.05 4.85
CA LEU A 37 -3.21 -1.86 5.48
C LEU A 37 -3.33 -1.35 6.93
N PHE A 38 -4.44 -0.71 7.28
CA PHE A 38 -4.63 -0.09 8.59
C PHE A 38 -5.55 -0.94 9.46
N LYS A 39 -4.98 -1.49 10.55
CA LYS A 39 -5.78 -2.10 11.60
C LYS A 39 -6.28 -1.01 12.55
N MET A 40 -7.56 -0.66 12.45
CA MET A 40 -8.21 0.26 13.39
C MET A 40 -8.27 -0.37 14.78
N ASN A 41 -7.60 0.24 15.75
CA ASN A 41 -7.67 -0.14 17.16
C ASN A 41 -8.66 0.79 17.84
N TYR A 42 -9.88 0.31 18.01
CA TYR A 42 -10.91 1.10 18.66
C TYR A 42 -10.85 1.00 20.18
N SER A 43 -11.28 2.07 20.82
CA SER A 43 -11.60 2.13 22.24
C SER A 43 -12.79 1.22 22.60
N LEU A 44 -12.96 1.01 23.91
CA LEU A 44 -14.05 0.19 24.44
C LEU A 44 -15.42 0.68 23.96
N VAL A 45 -16.29 -0.27 23.62
CA VAL A 45 -17.65 0.02 23.18
C VAL A 45 -18.40 0.83 24.25
N GLY A 46 -18.94 1.97 23.85
CA GLY A 46 -19.69 2.88 24.74
C GLY A 46 -18.86 3.99 25.40
N SER A 47 -17.54 4.08 25.15
CA SER A 47 -16.78 5.26 25.53
C SER A 47 -17.08 6.44 24.60
N ASN A 48 -16.89 7.66 25.10
CA ASN A 48 -16.95 8.87 24.25
C ASN A 48 -15.90 8.81 23.13
N ASP A 49 -14.74 8.23 23.42
CA ASP A 49 -13.66 8.03 22.44
C ASP A 49 -14.11 7.11 21.31
N ARG A 50 -14.87 6.04 21.61
CA ARG A 50 -15.41 5.13 20.60
C ARG A 50 -16.37 5.83 19.63
N ALA A 51 -17.24 6.71 20.12
CA ALA A 51 -18.16 7.46 19.27
C ALA A 51 -17.41 8.43 18.32
N LEU A 52 -16.34 9.06 18.82
CA LEU A 52 -15.49 9.94 18.01
C LEU A 52 -14.69 9.15 16.96
N GLU A 53 -14.15 7.99 17.35
CA GLU A 53 -13.44 7.09 16.46
C GLU A 53 -14.34 6.59 15.32
N ASP A 54 -15.57 6.15 15.62
CA ASP A 54 -16.49 5.65 14.60
C ASP A 54 -16.77 6.73 13.53
N VAL A 55 -17.04 7.97 13.95
CA VAL A 55 -17.25 9.09 13.01
C VAL A 55 -15.98 9.41 12.22
N SER A 56 -14.82 9.41 12.88
CA SER A 56 -13.54 9.75 12.24
C SER A 56 -13.13 8.70 11.20
N VAL A 57 -13.27 7.41 11.54
CA VAL A 57 -12.96 6.29 10.65
C VAL A 57 -13.86 6.31 9.42
N LEU A 58 -15.17 6.43 9.61
CA LEU A 58 -16.13 6.50 8.50
C LEU A 58 -15.84 7.70 7.59
N GLY A 59 -15.46 8.85 8.16
CA GLY A 59 -15.07 10.04 7.39
C GLY A 59 -13.84 9.81 6.52
N TRP A 60 -12.81 9.15 7.05
CA TRP A 60 -11.61 8.80 6.30
C TRP A 60 -11.89 7.78 5.18
N GLU A 61 -12.68 6.75 5.46
CA GLU A 61 -13.07 5.75 4.45
C GLU A 61 -13.85 6.39 3.30
N ALA A 62 -14.83 7.25 3.61
CA ALA A 62 -15.61 7.97 2.62
C ALA A 62 -14.74 8.92 1.78
N PHE A 63 -13.77 9.60 2.42
CA PHE A 63 -12.83 10.45 1.71
C PHE A 63 -11.97 9.66 0.73
N LEU A 64 -11.38 8.53 1.17
CA LEU A 64 -10.56 7.67 0.31
C LEU A 64 -11.35 7.18 -0.91
N GLN A 65 -12.59 6.72 -0.72
CA GLN A 65 -13.44 6.30 -1.83
C GLN A 65 -13.78 7.46 -2.79
N SER A 66 -13.93 8.69 -2.27
CA SER A 66 -14.28 9.86 -3.09
C SER A 66 -13.14 10.33 -4.02
N ILE A 67 -11.88 10.09 -3.64
CA ILE A 67 -10.71 10.49 -4.43
C ILE A 67 -10.32 9.43 -5.46
N GLU A 68 -10.67 8.16 -5.25
CA GLU A 68 -10.44 7.08 -6.22
C GLU A 68 -11.43 7.09 -7.40
N GLY A 69 -12.64 7.60 -7.19
CA GLY A 69 -13.67 7.68 -8.23
C GLY A 69 -13.50 8.83 -9.22
N ARG A 70 -12.33 9.47 -9.30
CA ARG A 70 -12.03 10.64 -10.16
C ARG A 70 -11.05 10.31 -11.28
#